data_AF-A0A836V0W6-F1
#
_entry.id   AF-A0A836V0W6-F1
#
_cell.length_a   1.000
_cell.length_b   1.000
_cell.length_c   1.000
_cell.angle_alpha   90.00
_cell.angle_beta   90.00
_cell.angle_gamma   90.00
#
_symmetry.space_group_name_H-M   'P 1'
#
loop_
_entity.id
_entity.type
_entity.pdbx_description
1 polymer ?
#
loop_
_entity_poly.entity_id
_entity_poly.type
_entity_poly.pdbx_seq_one_letter_code
_entity_poly.pdbx_strand_id
1 'polypeptide(L)'
;MAVQIEGLIGTHGILPIEVKLQELSNATPNKKYWFFPSVFWFSASDSALLWVCYFGVISATSLFIDRASSVSLFVCYILYLSIAFAGQDFTAFQWDGLLLEVGFLAIFLIWGSGWIVFLYRFLLARFMFMSGVVKLASGDPNWSGLTALNYYYQTQPLPSSFAWYAHHLPQWFHKLSVLGVFFIELIVPVLMLIPGKFRSLVALCFVILQLFIILTGNYGFFNFLVIILCLFLFNDRDVTSFLSKNMVKNIYLRSRFPGPKAHIIAVFFTAVVLMVCATDVWQASTRKQVLQPLAMLQQTVKHLSIINNYGPFAVMTTIRREIIIEGSNDGNIWFPYHFKYKPGNVEKALTWVVPHQPRLDWLMWFQALDKSPTHGWFISFIKRIKEGSPQVTALLAGNPFPTTPPNYVRALIYQYRFTTPQERKINGQIWQSNTPGIYWTEFYSQNSLKSEYSP
;
A
#
# COMPACT_ATOMS: atom_id res chain seq x y z
N MET A 1 8.53 -8.52 3.40
CA MET A 1 7.58 -9.60 3.03
C MET A 1 7.92 -10.92 3.72
N ALA A 2 9.18 -11.39 3.67
CA ALA A 2 9.62 -12.66 4.26
C ALA A 2 9.04 -12.98 5.65
N VAL A 3 9.07 -12.04 6.60
CA VAL A 3 8.59 -12.23 7.99
C VAL A 3 7.08 -12.46 8.16
N GLN A 4 6.30 -12.37 7.08
CA GLN A 4 4.84 -12.55 7.09
C GLN A 4 4.33 -13.44 5.95
N ILE A 5 5.15 -13.79 4.95
CA ILE A 5 4.67 -14.39 3.70
C ILE A 5 4.00 -15.76 3.91
N GLU A 6 4.54 -16.59 4.81
CA GLU A 6 4.00 -17.92 5.10
C GLU A 6 2.62 -17.82 5.78
N GLY A 7 2.46 -16.93 6.76
CA GLY A 7 1.17 -16.70 7.42
C GLY A 7 0.13 -16.10 6.47
N LEU A 8 0.54 -15.27 5.52
CA LEU A 8 -0.39 -14.63 4.59
C LEU A 8 -0.80 -15.56 3.46
N ILE A 9 0.15 -16.18 2.77
CA ILE A 9 -0.07 -16.90 1.51
C ILE A 9 0.63 -18.25 1.40
N GLY A 10 1.26 -18.72 2.48
CA GLY A 10 1.83 -20.06 2.54
C GLY A 10 0.77 -21.15 2.55
N THR A 11 1.21 -22.40 2.50
CA THR A 11 0.35 -23.61 2.44
C THR A 11 -0.69 -23.65 3.56
N HIS A 12 -0.27 -23.24 4.77
CA HIS A 12 -1.10 -23.16 5.98
C HIS A 12 -1.49 -21.71 6.35
N GLY A 13 -1.25 -20.77 5.43
CA GLY A 13 -1.56 -19.35 5.58
C GLY A 13 -3.04 -19.02 5.33
N ILE A 14 -3.35 -17.73 5.39
CA ILE A 14 -4.71 -17.20 5.22
C ILE A 14 -5.22 -17.40 3.78
N LEU A 15 -4.43 -17.05 2.77
CA LEU A 15 -4.77 -17.18 1.35
C LEU A 15 -3.70 -18.00 0.62
N PRO A 16 -3.67 -19.33 0.78
CA PRO A 16 -2.65 -20.18 0.16
C PRO A 16 -2.55 -19.95 -1.35
N ILE A 17 -1.37 -19.57 -1.83
CA ILE A 17 -1.15 -19.24 -3.24
C ILE A 17 -1.41 -20.43 -4.17
N GLU A 18 -1.15 -21.66 -3.71
CA GLU A 18 -1.37 -22.87 -4.49
C GLU A 18 -2.83 -23.03 -4.91
N VAL A 19 -3.77 -22.75 -4.00
CA VAL A 19 -5.22 -22.78 -4.30
C VAL A 19 -5.54 -21.78 -5.41
N LYS A 20 -4.98 -20.58 -5.35
CA LYS A 20 -5.21 -19.54 -6.37
C LYS A 20 -4.66 -19.93 -7.74
N LEU A 21 -3.48 -20.54 -7.78
CA LEU A 21 -2.87 -21.02 -9.02
C LEU A 21 -3.69 -22.17 -9.63
N GLN A 22 -4.23 -23.08 -8.81
CA GLN A 22 -5.11 -24.15 -9.27
C GLN A 22 -6.43 -23.60 -9.84
N GLU A 23 -7.08 -22.66 -9.14
CA GLU A 23 -8.28 -21.97 -9.63
C GLU A 23 -8.04 -21.34 -11.02
N LEU A 24 -6.94 -20.61 -11.19
CA LEU A 24 -6.59 -19.96 -12.44
C LEU A 24 -6.27 -20.96 -13.56
N SER A 25 -5.61 -22.07 -13.21
CA SER A 25 -5.31 -23.14 -14.16
C SER A 25 -6.58 -23.83 -14.66
N ASN A 26 -7.59 -23.97 -13.81
CA ASN A 26 -8.88 -24.55 -14.18
C ASN A 26 -9.74 -23.57 -14.98
N ALA A 27 -9.80 -22.30 -14.56
CA ALA A 27 -10.65 -21.30 -15.19
C ALA A 27 -10.11 -20.79 -16.54
N THR A 28 -8.78 -20.64 -16.67
CA THR A 28 -8.15 -19.99 -17.84
C THR A 28 -6.84 -20.65 -18.28
N PRO A 29 -6.84 -21.95 -18.62
CA PRO A 29 -5.61 -22.73 -18.84
C PRO A 29 -4.64 -22.11 -19.85
N ASN A 30 -5.16 -21.58 -20.96
CA ASN A 30 -4.35 -21.01 -22.06
C ASN A 30 -3.84 -19.58 -21.78
N LYS A 31 -4.37 -18.91 -20.76
CA LYS A 31 -4.04 -17.49 -20.46
C LYS A 31 -3.54 -17.27 -19.03
N LYS A 32 -3.44 -18.33 -18.22
CA LYS A 32 -3.07 -18.26 -16.80
C LYS A 32 -1.74 -17.53 -16.53
N TYR A 33 -0.72 -17.77 -17.37
CA TYR A 33 0.58 -17.09 -17.25
C TYR A 33 0.51 -15.60 -17.57
N TRP A 34 -0.41 -15.20 -18.46
CA TRP A 34 -0.61 -13.80 -18.83
C TRP A 34 -1.45 -13.05 -17.78
N PHE A 35 -2.50 -13.70 -17.27
CA PHE A 35 -3.34 -13.12 -16.21
C PHE A 35 -2.66 -13.09 -14.85
N PHE A 36 -1.65 -13.93 -14.64
CA PHE A 36 -0.92 -14.03 -13.40
C PHE A 36 0.59 -14.19 -13.70
N PRO A 37 1.29 -13.10 -14.08
CA PRO A 37 2.71 -13.15 -14.39
C PRO A 37 3.54 -13.31 -13.11
N SER A 38 3.82 -14.57 -12.74
CA SER A 38 4.45 -14.90 -11.47
C SER A 38 5.40 -16.07 -11.57
N VAL A 39 6.52 -16.00 -10.85
CA VAL A 39 7.46 -17.14 -10.74
C VAL A 39 6.89 -18.30 -9.92
N PHE A 40 5.80 -18.09 -9.16
CA PHE A 40 5.20 -19.14 -8.34
C PHE A 40 4.49 -20.24 -9.15
N TRP A 41 4.36 -20.09 -10.48
CA TRP A 41 3.98 -21.20 -11.36
C TRP A 41 5.00 -22.34 -11.38
N PHE A 42 6.27 -22.07 -11.06
CA PHE A 42 7.31 -23.11 -10.97
C PHE A 42 7.23 -23.87 -9.65
N SER A 43 7.01 -23.16 -8.54
CA SER A 43 6.78 -23.74 -7.22
C SER A 43 6.06 -22.74 -6.33
N ALA A 44 5.05 -23.22 -5.61
CA ALA A 44 4.23 -22.48 -4.67
C ALA A 44 4.46 -22.92 -3.20
N SER A 45 5.55 -23.66 -2.94
CA SER A 45 5.89 -24.12 -1.59
C SER A 45 6.32 -22.97 -0.67
N ASP A 46 6.22 -23.18 0.64
CA ASP A 46 6.63 -22.19 1.65
C ASP A 46 8.11 -21.80 1.51
N SER A 47 8.98 -22.76 1.23
CA SER A 47 10.38 -22.53 0.91
C SER A 47 10.56 -21.66 -0.34
N ALA A 48 9.78 -21.90 -1.40
CA ALA A 48 9.84 -21.08 -2.62
C ALA A 48 9.40 -19.63 -2.34
N LEU A 49 8.36 -19.42 -1.54
CA LEU A 49 7.90 -18.09 -1.11
C LEU A 49 9.01 -17.32 -0.38
N LEU A 50 9.71 -17.97 0.55
CA LEU A 50 10.83 -17.38 1.27
C LEU A 50 12.03 -17.11 0.36
N TRP A 51 12.40 -18.05 -0.51
CA TRP A 51 13.52 -17.88 -1.44
C TRP A 51 13.28 -16.75 -2.43
N VAL A 52 12.06 -16.55 -2.93
CA VAL A 52 11.72 -15.38 -3.77
C VAL A 52 11.98 -14.08 -3.00
N CYS A 53 11.62 -14.01 -1.71
CA CYS A 53 11.94 -12.85 -0.88
C CYS A 53 13.46 -12.65 -0.72
N TYR A 54 14.21 -13.71 -0.43
CA TYR A 54 15.65 -13.63 -0.21
C TYR A 54 16.43 -13.31 -1.50
N PHE A 55 16.07 -13.89 -2.64
CA PHE A 55 16.63 -13.51 -3.93
C PHE A 55 16.34 -12.05 -4.27
N GLY A 56 15.17 -11.53 -3.90
CA GLY A 56 14.87 -10.11 -3.99
C GLY A 56 15.83 -9.25 -3.16
N VAL A 57 16.12 -9.63 -1.92
CA VAL A 57 17.10 -8.94 -1.05
C VAL A 57 18.52 -9.02 -1.61
N ILE A 58 18.95 -10.19 -2.08
CA ILE A 58 20.27 -10.38 -2.69
C ILE A 58 20.41 -9.49 -3.94
N SER A 59 19.38 -9.47 -4.79
CA SER A 59 19.37 -8.66 -6.01
C SER A 59 19.38 -7.16 -5.70
N ALA A 60 18.59 -6.72 -4.73
CA ALA A 60 18.57 -5.33 -4.26
C ALA A 60 19.91 -4.92 -3.63
N THR A 61 20.55 -5.81 -2.87
CA THR A 61 21.88 -5.56 -2.28
C THR A 61 22.93 -5.45 -3.38
N SER A 62 22.91 -6.34 -4.38
CA SER A 62 23.80 -6.28 -5.55
C SER A 62 23.65 -4.95 -6.29
N LEU A 63 22.41 -4.49 -6.50
CA LEU A 63 22.13 -3.19 -7.08
C LEU A 63 22.68 -2.04 -6.22
N PHE A 64 22.50 -2.10 -4.90
CA PHE A 64 22.96 -1.06 -3.97
C PHE A 64 24.49 -0.86 -4.01
N ILE A 65 25.26 -1.93 -4.24
CA ILE A 65 26.71 -1.88 -4.40
C ILE A 65 27.16 -1.70 -5.87
N ASP A 66 26.24 -1.34 -6.77
CA ASP A 66 26.46 -1.13 -8.21
C ASP A 66 27.07 -2.35 -8.93
N ARG A 67 26.57 -3.55 -8.60
CA ARG A 67 26.94 -4.82 -9.24
C ARG A 67 25.77 -5.42 -10.00
N ALA A 68 26.04 -5.80 -11.25
CA ALA A 68 25.05 -6.40 -12.17
C ALA A 68 23.73 -5.61 -12.28
N SER A 69 23.82 -4.27 -12.18
CA SER A 69 22.69 -3.37 -11.93
C SER A 69 21.49 -3.60 -12.86
N SER A 70 21.73 -3.82 -14.17
CA SER A 70 20.67 -4.14 -15.15
C SER A 70 19.90 -5.42 -14.80
N VAL A 71 20.62 -6.49 -14.46
CA VAL A 71 20.05 -7.80 -14.15
C VAL A 71 19.34 -7.73 -12.80
N SER A 72 19.98 -7.11 -11.81
CA SER A 72 19.40 -6.92 -10.47
C SER A 72 18.08 -6.16 -10.53
N LEU A 73 17.98 -5.09 -11.31
CA LEU A 73 16.73 -4.33 -11.49
C LEU A 73 15.62 -5.19 -12.10
N PHE A 74 15.93 -5.93 -13.17
CA PHE A 74 14.97 -6.80 -13.82
C PHE A 74 14.49 -7.92 -12.88
N VAL A 75 15.42 -8.56 -12.14
CA VAL A 75 15.09 -9.60 -11.17
C VAL A 75 14.25 -9.03 -10.02
N CYS A 76 14.63 -7.89 -9.44
CA CYS A 76 13.83 -7.23 -8.40
C CYS A 76 12.39 -6.97 -8.87
N TYR A 77 12.22 -6.47 -10.10
CA TYR A 77 10.90 -6.21 -10.67
C TYR A 77 10.07 -7.50 -10.83
N ILE A 78 10.61 -8.54 -11.45
CA ILE A 78 9.90 -9.81 -11.66
C ILE A 78 9.53 -10.50 -10.33
N LEU A 79 10.46 -10.52 -9.36
CA LEU A 79 10.20 -11.12 -8.07
C LEU A 79 9.15 -10.32 -7.28
N TYR A 80 9.21 -8.98 -7.32
CA TYR A 80 8.19 -8.17 -6.64
C TYR A 80 6.83 -8.26 -7.33
N LEU A 81 6.78 -8.28 -8.66
CA LEU A 81 5.54 -8.50 -9.42
C LEU A 81 4.91 -9.83 -9.02
N SER A 82 5.72 -10.88 -8.92
CA SER A 82 5.28 -12.21 -8.47
C SER A 82 4.68 -12.16 -7.07
N ILE A 83 5.32 -11.45 -6.13
CA ILE A 83 4.80 -11.25 -4.77
C ILE A 83 3.50 -10.42 -4.80
N ALA A 84 3.42 -9.37 -5.60
CA ALA A 84 2.26 -8.50 -5.67
C ALA A 84 1.01 -9.22 -6.18
N PHE A 85 1.17 -10.13 -7.13
CA PHE A 85 0.09 -11.02 -7.56
C PHE A 85 -0.22 -12.11 -6.53
N ALA A 86 0.81 -12.74 -5.95
CA ALA A 86 0.63 -13.83 -5.00
C ALA A 86 0.02 -13.41 -3.68
N GLY A 87 0.32 -12.19 -3.21
CA GLY A 87 -0.20 -11.64 -1.97
C GLY A 87 -1.71 -11.35 -1.98
N GLN A 88 -2.36 -11.38 -3.15
CA GLN A 88 -3.81 -11.19 -3.29
C GLN A 88 -4.27 -9.91 -2.55
N ASP A 89 -5.24 -10.01 -1.64
CA ASP A 89 -5.73 -8.87 -0.86
C ASP A 89 -4.63 -8.20 -0.01
N PHE A 90 -3.62 -8.96 0.43
CA PHE A 90 -2.54 -8.43 1.27
C PHE A 90 -1.52 -7.59 0.49
N THR A 91 -1.56 -7.58 -0.84
CA THR A 91 -0.68 -6.78 -1.71
C THR A 91 -1.45 -5.88 -2.69
N ALA A 92 -2.78 -5.81 -2.58
CA ALA A 92 -3.64 -4.97 -3.40
C ALA A 92 -3.62 -3.49 -2.99
N PHE A 93 -2.47 -2.99 -2.52
CA PHE A 93 -2.31 -1.64 -2.02
C PHE A 93 -1.63 -0.72 -3.03
N GLN A 94 -1.95 0.58 -2.98
CA GLN A 94 -1.46 1.56 -3.95
C GLN A 94 0.08 1.72 -3.95
N TRP A 95 0.74 1.49 -2.81
CA TRP A 95 2.20 1.55 -2.73
C TRP A 95 2.89 0.35 -3.36
N ASP A 96 2.25 -0.83 -3.38
CA ASP A 96 2.77 -1.99 -4.10
C ASP A 96 2.77 -1.71 -5.61
N GLY A 97 1.69 -1.11 -6.13
CA GLY A 97 1.60 -0.62 -7.50
C GLY A 97 2.65 0.47 -7.82
N LEU A 98 2.80 1.48 -6.96
CA LEU A 98 3.80 2.54 -7.16
C LEU A 98 5.23 1.97 -7.21
N LEU A 99 5.57 1.01 -6.34
CA LEU A 99 6.88 0.38 -6.36
C LEU A 99 7.14 -0.40 -7.65
N LEU A 100 6.10 -1.05 -8.20
CA LEU A 100 6.20 -1.74 -9.49
C LEU A 100 6.43 -0.76 -10.65
N GLU A 101 5.71 0.37 -10.70
CA GLU A 101 5.96 1.39 -11.73
C GLU A 101 7.38 1.96 -11.63
N VAL A 102 7.81 2.30 -10.41
CA VAL A 102 9.16 2.83 -10.14
C VAL A 102 10.23 1.82 -10.50
N GLY A 103 10.04 0.54 -10.14
CA GLY A 103 10.94 -0.56 -10.45
C GLY A 103 11.01 -0.85 -11.94
N PHE A 104 9.89 -0.79 -12.65
CA PHE A 104 9.85 -0.95 -14.10
C PHE A 104 10.64 0.15 -14.81
N LEU A 105 10.40 1.42 -14.45
CA LEU A 105 11.14 2.56 -14.98
C LEU A 105 12.65 2.46 -14.69
N ALA A 106 13.02 1.87 -13.55
CA ALA A 106 14.41 1.80 -13.11
C ALA A 106 15.25 0.91 -14.04
N ILE A 107 14.65 -0.14 -14.64
CA ILE A 107 15.29 -1.01 -15.64
C ILE A 107 15.86 -0.19 -16.81
N PHE A 108 15.17 0.89 -17.18
CA PHE A 108 15.55 1.77 -18.29
C PHE A 108 16.36 2.99 -17.84
N LEU A 109 16.35 3.32 -16.55
CA LEU A 109 17.04 4.49 -16.00
C LEU A 109 18.55 4.43 -16.26
N ILE A 110 19.14 3.25 -16.13
CA ILE A 110 20.56 2.98 -16.39
C ILE A 110 21.00 3.22 -17.84
N TRP A 111 20.06 3.45 -18.76
CA TRP A 111 20.36 3.77 -20.15
C TRP A 111 20.64 5.27 -20.37
N GLY A 112 20.41 6.12 -19.36
CA GLY A 112 20.79 7.54 -19.38
C GLY A 112 19.87 8.46 -20.20
N SER A 113 18.71 7.97 -20.67
CA SER A 113 17.78 8.78 -21.45
C SER A 113 17.00 9.76 -20.57
N GLY A 114 17.07 11.06 -20.91
CA GLY A 114 16.29 12.11 -20.22
C GLY A 114 14.77 11.91 -20.27
N TRP A 115 14.25 11.12 -21.22
CA TRP A 115 12.84 10.75 -21.27
C TRP A 115 12.41 9.81 -20.14
N ILE A 116 13.32 8.95 -19.64
CA ILE A 116 13.03 8.13 -18.45
C ILE A 116 12.97 9.01 -17.20
N VAL A 117 13.86 10.00 -17.10
CA VAL A 117 13.80 11.01 -16.02
C VAL A 117 12.50 11.82 -16.12
N PHE A 118 12.07 12.19 -17.32
CA PHE A 118 10.76 12.80 -17.54
C PHE A 118 9.62 11.88 -17.07
N LEU A 119 9.68 10.58 -17.34
CA LEU A 119 8.66 9.64 -16.87
C LEU A 119 8.62 9.51 -15.34
N TYR A 120 9.76 9.55 -14.65
CA TYR A 120 9.76 9.63 -13.18
C TYR A 120 9.11 10.90 -12.66
N ARG A 121 9.40 12.05 -13.29
CA ARG A 121 8.75 13.32 -12.96
C ARG A 121 7.25 13.25 -13.23
N PHE A 122 6.86 12.73 -14.38
CA PHE A 122 5.45 12.55 -14.75
C PHE A 122 4.74 11.61 -13.78
N LEU A 123 5.36 10.49 -13.39
CA LEU A 123 4.81 9.56 -12.39
C LEU A 123 4.59 10.26 -11.05
N LEU A 124 5.59 11.00 -10.55
CA LEU A 124 5.48 11.75 -9.31
C LEU A 124 4.39 12.83 -9.38
N ALA A 125 4.33 13.58 -10.48
CA ALA A 125 3.29 14.58 -10.70
C ALA A 125 1.90 13.95 -10.78
N ARG A 126 1.74 12.87 -11.56
CA ARG A 126 0.48 12.12 -11.70
C ARG A 126 0.02 11.58 -10.35
N PHE A 127 0.94 11.02 -9.57
CA PHE A 127 0.67 10.50 -8.24
C PHE A 127 0.12 11.59 -7.30
N MET A 128 0.83 12.70 -7.18
CA MET A 128 0.42 13.82 -6.31
C MET A 128 -0.86 14.47 -6.79
N PHE A 129 -0.98 14.70 -8.10
CA PHE A 129 -2.14 15.31 -8.72
C PHE A 129 -3.40 14.46 -8.55
N MET A 130 -3.33 13.16 -8.84
CA MET A 130 -4.47 12.27 -8.67
C MET A 130 -4.89 12.15 -7.21
N SER A 131 -3.95 12.21 -6.26
CA SER A 131 -4.26 12.23 -4.83
C SER A 131 -5.13 13.43 -4.44
N GLY A 132 -4.93 14.60 -5.05
CA GLY A 132 -5.78 15.78 -4.84
C GLY A 132 -7.10 15.72 -5.61
N VAL A 133 -7.06 15.28 -6.87
CA VAL A 133 -8.25 15.21 -7.73
C VAL A 133 -9.32 14.31 -7.13
N VAL A 134 -8.95 13.13 -6.61
CA VAL A 134 -9.94 12.21 -6.03
C VAL A 134 -10.64 12.77 -4.79
N LYS A 135 -10.02 13.68 -4.05
CA LYS A 135 -10.61 14.33 -2.86
C LYS A 135 -11.71 15.32 -3.25
N LEU A 136 -11.57 15.96 -4.41
CA LEU A 136 -12.61 16.82 -4.99
C LEU A 136 -13.66 15.99 -5.73
N ALA A 137 -13.23 15.04 -6.55
CA ALA A 137 -14.10 14.23 -7.40
C ALA A 137 -14.97 13.24 -6.63
N SER A 138 -14.58 12.87 -5.40
CA SER A 138 -15.38 12.00 -4.54
C SER A 138 -16.67 12.65 -4.05
N GLY A 139 -16.75 13.99 -4.04
CA GLY A 139 -17.87 14.74 -3.48
C GLY A 139 -17.98 14.66 -1.96
N ASP A 140 -16.93 14.25 -1.24
CA ASP A 140 -16.96 14.14 0.22
C ASP A 140 -17.09 15.53 0.89
N PRO A 141 -18.14 15.78 1.70
CA PRO A 141 -18.36 17.05 2.37
C PRO A 141 -17.25 17.45 3.35
N ASN A 142 -16.45 16.49 3.84
CA ASN A 142 -15.36 16.80 4.75
C ASN A 142 -14.17 17.46 4.04
N TRP A 143 -13.93 17.09 2.79
CA TRP A 143 -12.91 17.71 1.96
C TRP A 143 -13.34 19.11 1.53
N SER A 144 -14.56 19.26 1.00
CA SER A 144 -15.09 20.57 0.59
C SER A 144 -15.32 21.53 1.76
N GLY A 145 -15.69 21.01 2.93
CA GLY A 145 -15.86 21.76 4.18
C GLY A 145 -14.57 22.07 4.95
N LEU A 146 -13.40 21.63 4.46
CA LEU A 146 -12.09 21.79 5.11
C LEU A 146 -11.99 21.14 6.50
N THR A 147 -12.77 20.09 6.77
CA THR A 147 -12.81 19.38 8.06
C THR A 147 -12.18 17.98 8.01
N ALA A 148 -11.74 17.51 6.84
CA ALA A 148 -11.19 16.17 6.64
C ALA A 148 -10.09 15.80 7.66
N LEU A 149 -9.18 16.75 7.96
CA LEU A 149 -8.08 16.52 8.90
C LEU A 149 -8.49 16.49 10.38
N ASN A 150 -9.73 16.87 10.73
CA ASN A 150 -10.26 16.66 12.08
C ASN A 150 -10.41 15.16 12.38
N TYR A 151 -10.65 14.33 11.36
CA TYR A 151 -10.87 12.89 11.52
C TYR A 151 -9.64 12.07 11.15
N TYR A 152 -8.92 12.49 10.11
CA TYR A 152 -7.80 11.77 9.50
C TYR A 152 -6.83 11.14 10.52
N TYR A 153 -6.33 11.92 11.48
CA TYR A 153 -5.29 11.45 12.40
C TYR A 153 -5.76 10.28 13.28
N GLN A 154 -7.06 10.23 13.61
CA GLN A 154 -7.65 9.16 14.40
C GLN A 154 -8.06 7.97 13.54
N THR A 155 -8.61 8.24 12.35
CA THR A 155 -9.24 7.19 11.54
C THR A 155 -8.27 6.50 10.59
N GLN A 156 -7.09 7.07 10.33
CA GLN A 156 -6.04 6.51 9.49
C GLN A 156 -5.59 5.10 9.93
N PRO A 157 -5.11 4.25 9.02
CA PRO A 157 -4.89 2.80 9.24
C PRO A 157 -4.09 2.46 10.49
N LEU A 158 -2.87 3.00 10.60
CA LEU A 158 -1.95 2.78 11.71
C LEU A 158 -1.40 4.13 12.19
N PRO A 159 -2.10 4.81 13.11
CA PRO A 159 -1.64 6.09 13.64
C PRO A 159 -0.40 5.90 14.51
N SER A 160 0.53 6.85 14.45
CA SER A 160 1.65 6.93 15.37
C SER A 160 1.26 7.61 16.68
N SER A 161 2.14 7.60 17.68
CA SER A 161 1.96 8.40 18.90
C SER A 161 1.78 9.91 18.63
N PHE A 162 2.32 10.44 17.52
CA PHE A 162 2.13 11.86 17.16
C PHE A 162 0.74 12.17 16.61
N ALA A 163 0.02 11.18 16.09
CA ALA A 163 -1.32 11.36 15.58
C ALA A 163 -2.28 11.93 16.63
N TRP A 164 -2.15 11.48 17.88
CA TRP A 164 -2.98 11.97 18.98
C TRP A 164 -2.75 13.46 19.23
N TYR A 165 -1.49 13.91 19.22
CA TYR A 165 -1.18 15.34 19.39
C TYR A 165 -1.66 16.16 18.19
N ALA A 166 -1.46 15.65 16.98
CA ALA A 166 -1.94 16.31 15.77
C ALA A 166 -3.47 16.44 15.78
N HIS A 167 -4.20 15.41 16.21
CA HIS A 167 -5.67 15.42 16.30
C HIS A 167 -6.23 16.51 17.22
N HIS A 168 -5.49 16.89 18.28
CA HIS A 168 -5.93 17.90 19.25
C HIS A 168 -5.48 19.33 18.89
N LEU A 169 -4.91 19.54 17.70
CA LEU A 169 -4.64 20.89 17.20
C LEU A 169 -5.96 21.63 16.94
N PRO A 170 -5.95 22.98 17.03
CA PRO A 170 -7.17 23.75 16.87
C PRO A 170 -7.72 23.67 15.44
N GLN A 171 -9.04 23.77 15.28
CA GLN A 171 -9.71 23.60 13.99
C GLN A 171 -9.19 24.52 12.88
N TRP A 172 -8.77 25.76 13.20
CA TRP A 172 -8.21 26.67 12.21
C TRP A 172 -6.93 26.10 11.57
N PHE A 173 -6.11 25.38 12.35
CA PHE A 173 -4.89 24.75 11.88
C PHE A 173 -5.22 23.60 10.93
N HIS A 174 -6.23 22.79 11.26
CA HIS A 174 -6.72 21.73 10.37
C HIS A 174 -7.28 22.26 9.06
N LYS A 175 -8.08 23.34 9.09
CA LYS A 175 -8.56 23.99 7.85
C LYS A 175 -7.40 24.47 6.99
N LEU A 176 -6.41 25.14 7.59
CA LEU A 176 -5.20 25.58 6.88
C LEU A 176 -4.42 24.39 6.31
N SER A 177 -4.32 23.29 7.05
CA SER A 177 -3.65 22.07 6.59
C SER A 177 -4.39 21.42 5.42
N VAL A 178 -5.73 21.41 5.40
CA VAL A 178 -6.50 20.93 4.24
C VAL A 178 -6.24 21.80 3.01
N LEU A 179 -6.21 23.13 3.17
CA LEU A 179 -5.84 24.04 2.08
C LEU A 179 -4.41 23.78 1.60
N GLY A 180 -3.47 23.53 2.52
CA GLY A 180 -2.10 23.15 2.21
C GLY A 180 -2.02 21.84 1.43
N VAL A 181 -2.79 20.81 1.82
CA VAL A 181 -2.91 19.55 1.09
C VAL A 181 -3.40 19.81 -0.33
N PHE A 182 -4.47 20.57 -0.53
CA PHE A 182 -4.95 20.89 -1.89
C PHE A 182 -3.94 21.67 -2.70
N PHE A 183 -3.25 22.64 -2.11
CA PHE A 183 -2.20 23.38 -2.78
C PHE A 183 -1.06 22.46 -3.24
N ILE A 184 -0.56 21.60 -2.35
CA ILE A 184 0.56 20.69 -2.62
C ILE A 184 0.15 19.57 -3.58
N GLU A 185 -1.09 19.08 -3.52
CA GLU A 185 -1.53 17.99 -4.38
C GLU A 185 -2.07 18.47 -5.73
N LEU A 186 -2.62 19.67 -5.87
CA LEU A 186 -3.24 20.13 -7.14
C LEU A 186 -2.41 21.17 -7.89
N ILE A 187 -1.79 22.12 -7.17
CA ILE A 187 -1.11 23.26 -7.80
C ILE A 187 0.38 22.97 -7.96
N VAL A 188 1.03 22.51 -6.90
CA VAL A 188 2.47 22.25 -6.89
C VAL A 188 2.92 21.26 -7.98
N PRO A 189 2.18 20.17 -8.33
CA PRO A 189 2.63 19.27 -9.40
C PRO A 189 2.72 19.94 -10.77
N VAL A 190 1.89 20.96 -11.05
CA VAL A 190 1.94 21.73 -12.32
C VAL A 190 3.25 22.53 -12.43
N LEU A 191 3.76 23.04 -11.30
CA LEU A 191 5.04 23.77 -11.25
C LEU A 191 6.23 22.90 -11.64
N MET A 192 6.10 21.57 -11.63
CA MET A 192 7.15 20.64 -12.06
C MET A 192 7.53 20.82 -13.54
N LEU A 193 6.58 21.27 -14.36
CA LEU A 193 6.80 21.58 -15.78
C LEU A 193 7.76 22.76 -15.96
N ILE A 194 7.85 23.64 -14.95
CA ILE A 194 8.72 24.82 -14.98
C ILE A 194 10.13 24.41 -14.54
N PRO A 195 11.17 24.62 -15.37
CA PRO A 195 12.55 24.26 -15.03
C PRO A 195 13.16 25.16 -13.93
N GLY A 196 14.28 24.72 -13.37
CA GLY A 196 15.06 25.50 -12.40
C GLY A 196 14.51 25.46 -10.98
N LYS A 197 14.52 26.61 -10.29
CA LYS A 197 14.23 26.74 -8.85
C LYS A 197 12.84 26.23 -8.44
N PHE A 198 11.88 26.26 -9.36
CA PHE A 198 10.52 25.76 -9.10
C PHE A 198 10.51 24.25 -8.82
N ARG A 199 11.37 23.45 -9.46
CA ARG A 199 11.44 22.01 -9.17
C ARG A 199 11.99 21.71 -7.78
N SER A 200 12.95 22.50 -7.30
CA SER A 200 13.45 22.40 -5.92
C SER A 200 12.36 22.76 -4.91
N LEU A 201 11.53 23.77 -5.21
CA LEU A 201 10.37 24.11 -4.39
C LEU A 201 9.34 22.98 -4.38
N VAL A 202 9.04 22.37 -5.52
CA VAL A 202 8.16 21.20 -5.63
C VAL A 202 8.67 20.05 -4.77
N ALA A 203 9.97 19.72 -4.87
CA ALA A 203 10.60 18.69 -4.06
C ALA A 203 10.46 19.00 -2.56
N LEU A 204 10.73 20.24 -2.14
CA LEU A 204 10.59 20.66 -0.75
C LEU A 204 9.15 20.49 -0.24
N CYS A 205 8.15 20.96 -0.99
CA CYS A 205 6.74 20.83 -0.64
C CYS A 205 6.32 19.36 -0.49
N PHE A 206 6.72 18.50 -1.43
CA PHE A 206 6.42 17.07 -1.37
C PHE A 206 7.10 16.42 -0.18
N VAL A 207 8.41 16.65 0.04
CA VAL A 207 9.16 16.09 1.17
C VAL A 207 8.53 16.51 2.49
N ILE A 208 8.19 17.78 2.68
CA ILE A 208 7.53 18.27 3.90
C ILE A 208 6.20 17.54 4.13
N LEU A 209 5.35 17.43 3.10
CA LEU A 209 4.09 16.71 3.22
C LEU A 209 4.32 15.23 3.60
N GLN A 210 5.23 14.55 2.91
CA GLN A 210 5.54 13.13 3.20
C GLN A 210 6.09 12.92 4.61
N LEU A 211 6.93 13.84 5.11
CA LEU A 211 7.45 13.78 6.48
C LEU A 211 6.35 13.95 7.51
N PHE A 212 5.41 14.88 7.33
CA PHE A 212 4.26 15.00 8.23
C PHE A 212 3.39 13.74 8.23
N ILE A 213 3.15 13.15 7.06
CA ILE A 213 2.39 11.89 6.96
C ILE A 213 3.11 10.76 7.72
N ILE A 214 4.43 10.59 7.52
CA ILE A 214 5.27 9.61 8.24
C ILE A 214 5.21 9.85 9.76
N LEU A 215 5.32 11.11 10.18
CA LEU A 215 5.28 11.46 11.59
C LEU A 215 3.97 11.04 12.23
N THR A 216 2.84 11.20 11.54
CA THR A 216 1.52 10.93 12.11
C THR A 216 0.98 9.53 11.85
N GLY A 217 1.51 8.76 10.90
CA GLY A 217 0.98 7.44 10.57
C GLY A 217 1.93 6.57 9.77
N ASN A 218 1.66 5.27 9.79
CA ASN A 218 2.40 4.31 8.99
C ASN A 218 1.67 4.02 7.68
N TYR A 219 2.36 4.32 6.57
CA TYR A 219 1.99 3.92 5.20
C TYR A 219 3.09 3.07 4.56
N GLY A 220 3.73 2.23 5.36
CA GLY A 220 4.82 1.37 4.95
C GLY A 220 5.99 2.15 4.35
N PHE A 221 6.40 1.74 3.15
CA PHE A 221 7.49 2.36 2.39
C PHE A 221 7.01 3.46 1.42
N PHE A 222 5.71 3.74 1.37
CA PHE A 222 5.09 4.62 0.38
C PHE A 222 5.63 6.05 0.41
N ASN A 223 5.62 6.67 1.59
CA ASN A 223 6.07 8.06 1.74
C ASN A 223 7.57 8.20 1.44
N PHE A 224 8.39 7.22 1.85
CA PHE A 224 9.81 7.22 1.50
C PHE A 224 10.03 7.08 0.00
N LEU A 225 9.23 6.26 -0.68
CA LEU A 225 9.31 6.12 -2.13
C LEU A 225 9.05 7.47 -2.82
N VAL A 226 8.02 8.20 -2.38
CA VAL A 226 7.73 9.56 -2.89
C VAL A 226 8.86 10.54 -2.59
N ILE A 227 9.46 10.50 -1.39
CA ILE A 227 10.63 11.32 -1.05
C ILE A 227 11.82 11.00 -1.96
N ILE A 228 12.11 9.72 -2.19
CA ILE A 228 13.20 9.29 -3.09
C ILE A 228 12.92 9.74 -4.52
N LEU A 229 11.66 9.68 -4.98
CA LEU A 229 11.28 10.16 -6.31
C LEU A 229 11.51 11.67 -6.49
N CYS A 230 11.50 12.45 -5.41
CA CYS A 230 11.83 13.88 -5.47
C CYS A 230 13.28 14.11 -5.92
N LEU A 231 14.18 13.11 -5.84
CA LEU A 231 15.55 13.23 -6.37
C LEU A 231 15.56 13.57 -7.87
N PHE A 232 14.59 13.08 -8.64
CA PHE A 232 14.49 13.36 -10.08
C PHE A 232 14.11 14.81 -10.40
N LEU A 233 13.70 15.60 -9.41
CA LEU A 233 13.35 17.01 -9.58
C LEU A 233 14.59 17.93 -9.58
N PHE A 234 15.69 17.48 -8.98
CA PHE A 234 16.94 18.22 -8.94
C PHE A 234 17.72 18.06 -10.24
N ASN A 235 18.59 19.04 -10.56
CA ASN A 235 19.56 18.92 -11.64
C ASN A 235 20.89 18.41 -11.09
N ASP A 236 21.74 17.87 -11.96
CA ASP A 236 23.07 17.38 -11.60
C ASP A 236 23.90 18.45 -10.88
N ARG A 237 23.78 19.73 -11.28
CA ARG A 237 24.46 20.85 -10.60
C ARG A 237 24.04 20.98 -9.13
N ASP A 238 22.76 20.80 -8.84
CA ASP A 238 22.21 20.95 -7.50
C ASP A 238 22.77 19.84 -6.59
N VAL A 239 22.83 18.60 -7.10
CA VAL A 239 23.34 17.43 -6.37
C VAL A 239 24.87 17.47 -6.22
N THR A 240 25.60 17.77 -7.30
CA THR A 240 27.07 17.78 -7.30
C THR A 240 27.66 18.86 -6.39
N SER A 241 26.90 19.92 -6.08
CA SER A 241 27.31 20.95 -5.13
C SER A 241 27.51 20.43 -3.69
N PHE A 242 26.86 19.31 -3.34
CA PHE A 242 26.99 18.66 -2.03
C PHE A 242 28.02 17.52 -2.01
N LEU A 243 28.60 17.16 -3.16
CA LEU A 243 29.52 16.03 -3.28
C LEU A 243 30.98 16.47 -3.37
N SER A 244 31.91 15.62 -2.94
CA SER A 244 33.34 15.88 -3.10
C SER A 244 33.74 15.87 -4.59
N LYS A 245 34.73 16.69 -4.97
CA LYS A 245 35.24 16.76 -6.35
C LYS A 245 35.65 15.37 -6.90
N ASN A 246 36.21 14.51 -6.04
CA ASN A 246 36.62 13.16 -6.40
C ASN A 246 35.42 12.25 -6.71
N MET A 247 34.35 12.33 -5.92
CA MET A 247 33.10 11.59 -6.20
C MET A 247 32.48 12.05 -7.51
N VAL A 248 32.40 13.38 -7.73
CA VAL A 248 31.85 13.95 -8.96
C VAL A 248 32.64 13.48 -10.18
N LYS A 249 33.97 13.50 -10.12
CA LYS A 249 34.84 12.97 -11.19
C LYS A 249 34.55 11.49 -11.48
N ASN A 250 34.45 10.66 -10.44
CA ASN A 250 34.16 9.23 -10.60
C ASN A 250 32.76 8.97 -11.22
N ILE A 251 31.76 9.78 -10.87
CA ILE A 251 30.41 9.71 -11.45
C ILE A 251 30.46 10.03 -12.95
N TYR A 252 31.10 11.14 -13.33
CA TYR A 252 31.22 11.52 -14.75
C TYR A 252 31.97 10.47 -15.56
N LEU A 253 33.04 9.87 -15.01
CA LEU A 253 33.79 8.80 -15.68
C LEU A 253 32.97 7.52 -15.91
N ARG A 254 31.99 7.25 -15.04
CA ARG A 254 31.07 6.10 -15.17
C ARG A 254 29.78 6.44 -15.92
N SER A 255 29.54 7.72 -16.21
CA SER A 255 28.31 8.15 -16.87
C SER A 255 28.22 7.56 -18.27
N ARG A 256 27.07 6.94 -18.57
CA ARG A 256 26.79 6.37 -19.89
C ARG A 256 26.00 7.40 -20.68
N PHE A 257 26.46 7.69 -21.90
CA PHE A 257 25.66 8.46 -22.83
C PHE A 257 24.59 7.56 -23.45
N PRO A 258 23.32 7.97 -23.45
CA PRO A 258 22.25 7.20 -24.08
C PRO A 258 22.54 7.06 -25.58
N GLY A 259 22.65 5.82 -26.06
CA GLY A 259 22.68 5.55 -27.50
C GLY A 259 21.32 5.86 -28.16
N PRO A 260 21.25 6.07 -29.49
CA PRO A 260 20.00 6.39 -30.18
C PRO A 260 18.85 5.41 -29.91
N LYS A 261 19.17 4.10 -29.80
CA LYS A 261 18.19 3.05 -29.47
C LYS A 261 17.53 3.27 -28.10
N ALA A 262 18.29 3.67 -27.09
CA ALA A 262 17.77 3.93 -25.75
C ALA A 262 16.80 5.12 -25.75
N HIS A 263 17.12 6.17 -26.53
CA HIS A 263 16.21 7.30 -26.71
C HIS A 263 14.93 6.91 -27.43
N ILE A 264 15.00 6.16 -28.53
CA ILE A 264 13.82 5.71 -29.29
C ILE A 264 12.89 4.89 -28.39
N ILE A 265 13.43 3.92 -27.64
CA ILE A 265 12.63 3.08 -26.73
C ILE A 265 11.99 3.94 -25.64
N ALA A 266 12.73 4.87 -25.03
CA ALA A 266 12.20 5.74 -23.99
C ALA A 266 11.10 6.68 -24.51
N VAL A 267 11.23 7.21 -25.73
CA VAL A 267 10.19 8.04 -26.37
C VAL A 267 8.95 7.21 -26.68
N PHE A 268 9.12 6.02 -27.27
CA PHE A 268 8.01 5.12 -27.54
C PHE A 268 7.26 4.77 -26.25
N PHE A 269 7.98 4.39 -25.21
CA PHE A 269 7.39 4.07 -23.92
C PHE A 269 6.70 5.28 -23.28
N THR A 270 7.28 6.47 -23.42
CA THR A 270 6.65 7.72 -22.98
C THR A 270 5.31 7.95 -23.69
N ALA A 271 5.27 7.76 -25.01
CA ALA A 271 4.03 7.89 -25.79
C ALA A 271 2.96 6.88 -25.34
N VAL A 272 3.35 5.62 -25.06
CA VAL A 272 2.45 4.59 -24.54
C VAL A 272 1.87 4.99 -23.17
N VAL A 273 2.71 5.45 -22.23
CA VAL A 273 2.26 5.87 -20.90
C VAL A 273 1.28 7.03 -20.99
N LEU A 274 1.61 8.06 -21.77
CA LEU A 274 0.74 9.22 -21.97
C LEU A 274 -0.58 8.83 -22.65
N MET A 275 -0.54 7.95 -23.65
CA MET A 275 -1.72 7.45 -24.35
C MET A 275 -2.66 6.68 -23.40
N VAL A 276 -2.13 5.77 -22.59
CA VAL A 276 -2.94 5.04 -21.61
C VAL A 276 -3.55 6.00 -20.59
N CYS A 277 -2.75 6.91 -20.01
CA CYS A 277 -3.26 7.87 -19.03
C CYS A 277 -4.36 8.78 -19.63
N ALA A 278 -4.16 9.25 -20.86
CA ALA A 278 -5.16 10.06 -21.56
C ALA A 278 -6.45 9.26 -21.84
N THR A 279 -6.30 7.98 -22.17
CA THR A 279 -7.43 7.06 -22.37
C THR A 279 -8.20 6.83 -21.08
N ASP A 280 -7.51 6.59 -19.95
CA ASP A 280 -8.13 6.41 -18.63
C ASP A 280 -8.93 7.66 -18.22
N VAL A 281 -8.35 8.86 -18.41
CA VAL A 281 -9.01 10.14 -18.12
C VAL A 281 -10.24 10.34 -19.03
N TRP A 282 -10.12 10.02 -20.32
CA TRP A 282 -11.23 10.10 -21.26
C TRP A 282 -12.37 9.13 -20.90
N GLN A 283 -12.05 7.89 -20.52
CA GLN A 283 -13.03 6.91 -20.06
C GLN A 283 -13.72 7.36 -18.78
N ALA A 284 -12.96 7.87 -17.80
CA ALA A 284 -13.52 8.39 -16.56
C ALA A 284 -14.48 9.57 -16.81
N SER A 285 -14.15 10.43 -17.78
CA SER A 285 -14.95 11.62 -18.11
C SER A 285 -16.18 11.33 -18.95
N THR A 286 -16.06 10.42 -19.93
CA THR A 286 -17.13 10.15 -20.90
C THR A 286 -17.99 8.93 -20.55
N ARG A 287 -17.51 8.05 -19.67
CA ARG A 287 -18.08 6.73 -19.36
C ARG A 287 -18.27 5.82 -20.58
N LYS A 288 -17.56 6.10 -21.68
CA LYS A 288 -17.62 5.32 -22.93
C LYS A 288 -16.58 4.21 -22.92
N GLN A 289 -16.89 3.13 -23.65
CA GLN A 289 -15.93 2.06 -23.91
C GLN A 289 -14.87 2.54 -24.91
N VAL A 290 -13.66 2.03 -24.76
CA VAL A 290 -12.56 2.30 -25.69
C VAL A 290 -12.50 1.22 -26.77
N LEU A 291 -11.86 1.55 -27.88
CA LEU A 291 -11.60 0.60 -28.95
C LEU A 291 -10.73 -0.56 -28.45
N GLN A 292 -10.99 -1.76 -28.98
CA GLN A 292 -10.36 -3.01 -28.54
C GLN A 292 -8.82 -2.98 -28.46
N PRO A 293 -8.07 -2.39 -29.41
CA PRO A 293 -6.61 -2.32 -29.30
C PRO A 293 -6.13 -1.55 -28.05
N LEU A 294 -6.81 -0.45 -27.72
CA LEU A 294 -6.50 0.35 -26.52
C LEU A 294 -6.91 -0.39 -25.24
N ALA A 295 -8.05 -1.10 -25.25
CA ALA A 295 -8.46 -1.95 -24.14
C ALA A 295 -7.42 -3.05 -23.86
N MET A 296 -6.89 -3.70 -24.90
CA MET A 296 -5.84 -4.71 -24.76
C MET A 296 -4.54 -4.12 -24.21
N LEU A 297 -4.17 -2.92 -24.65
CA LEU A 297 -3.00 -2.20 -24.13
C LEU A 297 -3.17 -1.86 -22.64
N GLN A 298 -4.31 -1.29 -22.25
CA GLN A 298 -4.68 -1.01 -20.85
C GLN A 298 -4.64 -2.28 -20.01
N GLN A 299 -5.19 -3.38 -20.54
CA GLN A 299 -5.14 -4.67 -19.87
C GLN A 299 -3.69 -5.13 -19.68
N THR A 300 -2.84 -5.01 -20.70
CA THR A 300 -1.43 -5.42 -20.64
C THR A 300 -0.65 -4.64 -19.58
N VAL A 301 -0.74 -3.31 -19.59
CA VAL A 301 -0.02 -2.48 -18.60
C VAL A 301 -0.54 -2.71 -17.18
N LYS A 302 -1.83 -3.05 -17.01
CA LYS A 302 -2.40 -3.42 -15.72
C LYS A 302 -1.88 -4.77 -15.22
N HIS A 303 -1.82 -5.80 -16.08
CA HIS A 303 -1.28 -7.12 -15.70
C HIS A 303 0.20 -7.06 -15.32
N LEU A 304 0.94 -6.13 -15.90
CA LEU A 304 2.33 -5.90 -15.54
C LEU A 304 2.48 -4.83 -14.44
N SER A 305 1.39 -4.23 -13.95
CA SER A 305 1.43 -3.14 -12.95
C SER A 305 2.34 -1.96 -13.35
N ILE A 306 2.44 -1.67 -14.65
CA ILE A 306 3.27 -0.60 -15.23
C ILE A 306 2.58 0.76 -15.11
N ILE A 307 1.24 0.78 -15.14
CA ILE A 307 0.43 1.98 -14.98
C ILE A 307 -0.73 1.64 -14.05
N ASN A 308 -0.75 2.27 -12.88
CA ASN A 308 -1.73 2.08 -11.83
C ASN A 308 -2.50 3.38 -11.54
N ASN A 309 -3.59 3.24 -10.80
CA ASN A 309 -4.42 4.35 -10.34
C ASN A 309 -4.13 4.66 -8.86
N TYR A 310 -4.15 5.95 -8.54
CA TYR A 310 -3.87 6.45 -7.20
C TYR A 310 -5.05 7.29 -6.70
N GLY A 311 -5.45 7.07 -5.46
CA GLY A 311 -6.53 7.80 -4.84
C GLY A 311 -6.58 7.62 -3.33
N PRO A 312 -5.48 7.92 -2.60
CA PRO A 312 -5.46 7.77 -1.15
C PRO A 312 -6.45 8.74 -0.48
N PHE A 313 -7.29 8.22 0.42
CA PHE A 313 -8.26 9.00 1.21
C PHE A 313 -9.20 9.88 0.37
N ALA A 314 -9.66 9.37 -0.78
CA ALA A 314 -10.67 10.06 -1.61
C ALA A 314 -11.93 10.42 -0.80
N VAL A 315 -12.39 9.49 0.05
CA VAL A 315 -13.48 9.70 1.00
C VAL A 315 -12.94 9.54 2.41
N MET A 316 -13.18 10.54 3.26
CA MET A 316 -12.71 10.57 4.63
C MET A 316 -13.56 9.66 5.52
N THR A 317 -12.89 8.78 6.25
CA THR A 317 -13.54 8.02 7.32
C THR A 317 -13.67 8.90 8.55
N THR A 318 -14.88 9.04 9.09
CA THR A 318 -15.19 9.89 10.24
C THR A 318 -15.30 9.11 11.57
N ILE A 319 -15.42 7.78 11.50
CA ILE A 319 -15.53 6.90 12.67
C ILE A 319 -14.44 5.84 12.60
N ARG A 320 -13.65 5.68 13.67
CA ARG A 320 -12.66 4.61 13.77
C ARG A 320 -13.35 3.35 14.28
N ARG A 321 -13.59 2.38 13.39
CA ARG A 321 -14.06 1.05 13.78
C ARG A 321 -12.89 0.10 13.94
N GLU A 322 -12.99 -0.80 14.91
CA GLU A 322 -12.01 -1.83 15.15
C GLU A 322 -12.66 -3.19 15.37
N ILE A 323 -12.19 -4.17 14.62
CA ILE A 323 -12.61 -5.56 14.76
C ILE A 323 -11.65 -6.26 15.72
N ILE A 324 -12.20 -6.86 16.77
CA ILE A 324 -11.48 -7.68 17.76
C ILE A 324 -11.93 -9.13 17.59
N ILE A 325 -10.98 -10.03 17.41
CA ILE A 325 -11.23 -11.46 17.25
C ILE A 325 -11.01 -12.12 18.61
N GLU A 326 -11.93 -13.00 18.99
CA GLU A 326 -11.89 -13.70 20.27
C GLU A 326 -12.10 -15.20 20.05
N GLY A 327 -11.37 -16.00 20.82
CA GLY A 327 -11.55 -17.45 20.90
C GLY A 327 -12.13 -17.87 22.24
N SER A 328 -12.81 -19.01 22.27
CA SER A 328 -13.34 -19.63 23.48
C SER A 328 -13.37 -21.16 23.37
N ASN A 329 -13.21 -21.85 24.50
CA ASN A 329 -13.35 -23.30 24.59
C ASN A 329 -14.77 -23.73 24.97
N ASP A 330 -15.49 -22.89 25.71
CA ASP A 330 -16.79 -23.20 26.32
C ASP A 330 -17.95 -22.31 25.81
N GLY A 331 -17.64 -21.26 25.04
CA GLY A 331 -18.61 -20.28 24.56
C GLY A 331 -18.99 -19.21 25.57
N ASN A 332 -18.48 -19.28 26.81
CA ASN A 332 -18.80 -18.35 27.90
C ASN A 332 -17.65 -17.39 28.18
N ILE A 333 -16.43 -17.93 28.32
CA ILE A 333 -15.22 -17.13 28.59
C ILE A 333 -14.48 -16.93 27.27
N TRP A 334 -14.28 -15.67 26.89
CA TRP A 334 -13.70 -15.27 25.61
C TRP A 334 -12.37 -14.56 25.81
N PHE A 335 -11.36 -14.92 25.02
CA PHE A 335 -10.03 -14.34 25.07
C PHE A 335 -9.67 -13.69 23.73
N PRO A 336 -9.23 -12.41 23.73
CA PRO A 336 -8.92 -11.70 22.51
C PRO A 336 -7.57 -12.10 21.90
N TYR A 337 -7.56 -12.22 20.58
CA TYR A 337 -6.35 -12.28 19.78
C TYR A 337 -5.83 -10.87 19.54
N HIS A 338 -4.65 -10.57 20.10
CA HIS A 338 -4.05 -9.25 19.97
C HIS A 338 -3.21 -9.13 18.69
N PHE A 339 -3.41 -8.05 17.93
CA PHE A 339 -2.59 -7.72 16.77
C PHE A 339 -1.30 -6.99 17.17
N LYS A 340 -0.27 -7.09 16.33
CA LYS A 340 1.06 -6.52 16.62
C LYS A 340 1.08 -5.01 16.61
N TYR A 341 0.36 -4.37 15.69
CA TYR A 341 0.53 -2.95 15.41
C TYR A 341 -0.77 -2.15 15.41
N LYS A 342 -1.88 -2.70 14.90
CA LYS A 342 -3.15 -1.97 14.89
C LYS A 342 -3.69 -1.70 16.30
N PRO A 343 -4.48 -0.64 16.48
CA PRO A 343 -5.19 -0.39 17.74
C PRO A 343 -6.04 -1.61 18.14
N GLY A 344 -6.15 -1.85 19.44
CA GLY A 344 -6.84 -3.01 20.00
C GLY A 344 -6.97 -2.79 21.49
N ASN A 345 -6.15 -3.45 22.30
CA ASN A 345 -6.10 -3.12 23.73
C ASN A 345 -5.92 -1.60 23.95
N VAL A 346 -6.88 -0.95 24.61
CA VAL A 346 -6.91 0.50 24.84
C VAL A 346 -5.78 0.99 25.76
N GLU A 347 -5.19 0.06 26.53
CA GLU A 347 -4.03 0.30 27.38
C GLU A 347 -2.71 0.24 26.60
N LYS A 348 -2.72 -0.35 25.39
CA LYS A 348 -1.53 -0.45 24.56
C LYS A 348 -1.23 0.89 23.89
N ALA A 349 -0.01 1.39 24.10
CA ALA A 349 0.48 2.59 23.43
C ALA A 349 0.60 2.39 21.91
N LEU A 350 0.45 3.48 21.16
CA LEU A 350 0.71 3.51 19.72
C LEU A 350 2.22 3.37 19.44
N THR A 351 2.58 2.49 18.52
CA THR A 351 3.99 2.19 18.21
C THR A 351 4.46 2.86 16.91
N TRP A 352 5.77 3.03 16.78
CA TRP A 352 6.40 3.47 15.54
C TRP A 352 6.75 2.24 14.70
N VAL A 353 6.04 2.05 13.59
CA VAL A 353 6.15 0.84 12.75
C VAL A 353 6.93 1.10 11.46
N VAL A 354 7.00 2.36 11.05
CA VAL A 354 7.63 2.81 9.79
C VAL A 354 9.12 2.43 9.77
N PRO A 355 9.67 1.81 8.70
CA PRO A 355 9.10 1.58 7.35
C PRO A 355 8.41 0.22 7.15
N HIS A 356 8.25 -0.60 8.19
CA HIS A 356 7.60 -1.91 8.06
C HIS A 356 6.12 -1.75 7.65
N GLN A 357 5.66 -2.63 6.75
CA GLN A 357 4.27 -2.70 6.30
C GLN A 357 3.61 -3.98 6.85
N PRO A 358 2.89 -3.91 7.98
CA PRO A 358 2.21 -5.07 8.54
C PRO A 358 0.90 -5.33 7.77
N ARG A 359 0.93 -6.25 6.81
CA ARG A 359 -0.13 -6.38 5.81
C ARG A 359 -1.45 -6.86 6.42
N LEU A 360 -1.42 -7.76 7.41
CA LEU A 360 -2.63 -8.20 8.11
C LEU A 360 -3.27 -7.05 8.91
N ASP A 361 -2.50 -6.35 9.75
CA ASP A 361 -2.99 -5.20 10.52
C ASP A 361 -3.58 -4.10 9.63
N TRP A 362 -2.96 -3.83 8.48
CA TRP A 362 -3.46 -2.87 7.49
C TRP A 362 -4.74 -3.36 6.80
N LEU A 363 -4.81 -4.64 6.43
CA LEU A 363 -6.00 -5.18 5.76
C LEU A 363 -7.22 -5.24 6.71
N MET A 364 -6.99 -5.46 8.01
CA MET A 364 -8.03 -5.35 9.03
C MET A 364 -8.64 -3.94 9.13
N TRP A 365 -7.86 -2.88 8.83
CA TRP A 365 -8.43 -1.54 8.74
C TRP A 365 -9.46 -1.43 7.61
N PHE A 366 -9.14 -1.95 6.41
CA PHE A 366 -10.08 -2.02 5.31
C PHE A 366 -11.30 -2.89 5.64
N GLN A 367 -11.10 -4.03 6.32
CA GLN A 367 -12.21 -4.89 6.78
C GLN A 367 -13.20 -4.12 7.65
N ALA A 368 -12.71 -3.27 8.54
CA ALA A 368 -13.55 -2.49 9.46
C ALA A 368 -14.29 -1.33 8.79
N LEU A 369 -13.86 -0.92 7.58
CA LEU A 369 -14.59 0.03 6.75
C LEU A 369 -15.78 -0.64 6.05
N ASP A 370 -15.61 -1.91 5.65
CA ASP A 370 -16.68 -2.69 5.04
C ASP A 370 -17.65 -3.23 6.10
N LYS A 371 -18.94 -3.18 5.77
CA LYS A 371 -20.00 -3.73 6.62
C LYS A 371 -20.12 -5.24 6.45
N SER A 372 -19.57 -5.83 5.40
CA SER A 372 -19.71 -7.26 5.12
C SER A 372 -18.65 -8.09 5.86
N PRO A 373 -19.05 -8.99 6.78
CA PRO A 373 -18.13 -9.91 7.43
C PRO A 373 -17.80 -11.14 6.55
N THR A 374 -18.27 -11.19 5.30
CA THR A 374 -18.16 -12.37 4.41
C THR A 374 -17.02 -12.29 3.40
N HIS A 375 -16.12 -11.31 3.52
CA HIS A 375 -14.93 -11.23 2.67
C HIS A 375 -14.08 -12.50 2.78
N GLY A 376 -13.72 -13.08 1.62
CA GLY A 376 -13.11 -14.41 1.55
C GLY A 376 -11.84 -14.55 2.39
N TRP A 377 -10.96 -13.55 2.36
CA TRP A 377 -9.73 -13.56 3.15
C TRP A 377 -10.02 -13.53 4.66
N PHE A 378 -11.05 -12.79 5.10
CA PHE A 378 -11.40 -12.66 6.51
C PHE A 378 -12.01 -13.96 7.05
N ILE A 379 -12.91 -14.58 6.27
CA ILE A 379 -13.45 -15.91 6.61
C ILE A 379 -12.34 -16.95 6.69
N SER A 380 -11.41 -16.95 5.72
CA SER A 380 -10.26 -17.84 5.75
C SER A 380 -9.36 -17.56 6.97
N PHE A 381 -9.14 -16.29 7.31
CA PHE A 381 -8.38 -15.92 8.50
C PHE A 381 -9.00 -16.47 9.78
N ILE A 382 -10.31 -16.28 9.98
CA ILE A 382 -11.05 -16.83 11.12
C ILE A 382 -10.98 -18.35 11.16
N LYS A 383 -11.12 -19.02 10.01
CA LYS A 383 -10.97 -20.47 9.89
C LYS A 383 -9.57 -20.92 10.35
N ARG A 384 -8.50 -20.27 9.88
CA ARG A 384 -7.12 -20.60 10.27
C ARG A 384 -6.84 -20.35 11.75
N ILE A 385 -7.47 -19.34 12.35
CA ILE A 385 -7.43 -19.11 13.80
C ILE A 385 -8.10 -20.26 14.56
N LYS A 386 -9.28 -20.70 14.12
CA LYS A 386 -9.99 -21.85 14.69
C LYS A 386 -9.23 -23.17 14.52
N GLU A 387 -8.50 -23.34 13.43
CA GLU A 387 -7.61 -24.49 13.19
C GLU A 387 -6.32 -24.43 14.03
N GLY A 388 -6.00 -23.28 14.63
CA GLY A 388 -4.75 -23.10 15.38
C GLY A 388 -3.50 -23.04 14.51
N SER A 389 -3.60 -22.56 13.26
CA SER A 389 -2.46 -22.48 12.33
C SER A 389 -1.29 -21.68 12.96
N PRO A 390 -0.11 -22.29 13.16
CA PRO A 390 1.05 -21.60 13.73
C PRO A 390 1.52 -20.43 12.85
N GLN A 391 1.47 -20.58 11.53
CA GLN A 391 1.90 -19.56 10.57
C GLN A 391 1.00 -18.32 10.65
N VAL A 392 -0.31 -18.50 10.84
CA VAL A 392 -1.28 -17.41 10.95
C VAL A 392 -1.23 -16.77 12.33
N THR A 393 -1.17 -17.57 13.40
CA THR A 393 -1.06 -17.04 14.77
C THR A 393 0.26 -16.29 14.99
N ALA A 394 1.35 -16.66 14.29
CA ALA A 394 2.60 -15.92 14.29
C ALA A 394 2.50 -14.50 13.69
N LEU A 395 1.46 -14.18 12.91
CA LEU A 395 1.18 -12.81 12.45
C LEU A 395 0.65 -11.91 13.58
N LEU A 396 0.11 -12.51 14.64
CA LEU A 396 -0.46 -11.82 15.80
C LEU A 396 0.59 -11.58 16.89
N ALA A 397 0.27 -10.72 17.85
CA ALA A 397 1.14 -10.41 18.98
C ALA A 397 1.15 -11.54 20.04
N GLY A 398 0.07 -12.31 20.11
CA GLY A 398 -0.06 -13.44 21.03
C GLY A 398 -1.21 -14.37 20.64
N ASN A 399 -1.08 -15.63 21.05
CA ASN A 399 -2.11 -16.65 20.90
C ASN A 399 -2.60 -17.06 22.30
N PRO A 400 -3.85 -16.74 22.69
CA PRO A 400 -4.41 -17.17 23.97
C PRO A 400 -4.64 -18.69 24.06
N PHE A 401 -4.51 -19.42 22.95
CA PHE A 401 -4.73 -20.86 22.84
C PHE A 401 -3.48 -21.56 22.26
N PRO A 402 -2.34 -21.58 22.98
CA PRO A 402 -1.06 -22.05 22.42
C PRO A 402 -0.95 -23.58 22.32
N THR A 403 -1.69 -24.33 23.14
CA THR A 403 -1.63 -25.80 23.21
C THR A 403 -2.74 -26.46 22.42
N THR A 404 -3.97 -26.01 22.59
CA THR A 404 -5.17 -26.54 21.92
C THR A 404 -5.94 -25.38 21.31
N PRO A 405 -6.30 -25.44 20.02
CA PRO A 405 -7.05 -24.37 19.37
C PRO A 405 -8.45 -24.19 19.99
N PRO A 406 -9.05 -22.99 19.86
CA PRO A 406 -10.36 -22.73 20.44
C PRO A 406 -11.48 -23.50 19.71
N ASN A 407 -12.50 -23.92 20.46
CA ASN A 407 -13.70 -24.56 19.90
C ASN A 407 -14.61 -23.56 19.17
N TYR A 408 -14.61 -22.31 19.64
CA TYR A 408 -15.45 -21.23 19.13
C TYR A 408 -14.61 -20.01 18.82
N VAL A 409 -14.92 -19.35 17.70
CA VAL A 409 -14.36 -18.03 17.37
C VAL A 409 -15.50 -17.03 17.14
N ARG A 410 -15.28 -15.78 17.52
CA ARG A 410 -16.16 -14.67 17.16
C ARG A 410 -15.35 -13.42 16.82
N ALA A 411 -15.99 -12.49 16.12
CA ALA A 411 -15.45 -11.16 15.91
C ALA A 411 -16.45 -10.11 16.40
N LEU A 412 -15.95 -9.19 17.20
CA LEU A 412 -16.68 -8.04 17.72
C LEU A 412 -16.21 -6.78 17.00
N ILE A 413 -17.10 -5.81 16.82
CA ILE A 413 -16.77 -4.50 16.27
C ILE A 413 -17.03 -3.42 17.30
N TYR A 414 -16.01 -2.60 17.51
CA TYR A 414 -16.01 -1.50 18.44
C TYR A 414 -15.84 -0.19 17.67
N GLN A 415 -16.30 0.90 18.25
CA GLN A 415 -15.94 2.25 17.82
C GLN A 415 -14.91 2.80 18.79
N TYR A 416 -13.78 3.22 18.23
CA TYR A 416 -12.67 3.80 18.96
C TYR A 416 -12.67 5.32 18.75
N ARG A 417 -12.22 6.04 19.77
CA ARG A 417 -11.83 7.44 19.65
C ARG A 417 -10.56 7.72 20.44
N PHE A 418 -9.83 8.75 20.04
CA PHE A 418 -8.77 9.27 20.87
C PHE A 418 -9.35 9.83 22.17
N THR A 419 -8.60 9.65 23.25
CA THR A 419 -8.87 10.30 24.53
C THR A 419 -8.67 11.81 24.41
N THR A 420 -9.41 12.59 25.19
CA THR A 420 -9.13 14.01 25.39
C THR A 420 -7.86 14.19 26.23
N PRO A 421 -7.22 15.37 26.21
CA PRO A 421 -6.08 15.65 27.08
C PRO A 421 -6.36 15.47 28.58
N GLN A 422 -7.61 15.69 29.03
CA GLN A 422 -8.01 15.48 30.42
C GLN A 422 -8.14 13.99 30.74
N GLU A 423 -8.80 13.21 29.87
CA GLU A 423 -8.95 11.76 30.02
C GLU A 423 -7.57 11.08 30.07
N ARG A 424 -6.67 11.43 29.15
CA ARG A 424 -5.31 10.89 29.10
C ARG A 424 -4.48 11.23 30.34
N LYS A 425 -4.69 12.40 30.97
CA LYS A 425 -4.03 12.75 32.23
C LYS A 425 -4.47 11.86 33.40
N ILE A 426 -5.71 11.37 33.38
CA ILE A 426 -6.28 10.55 34.45
C ILE A 426 -5.79 9.11 34.38
N ASN A 427 -5.86 8.48 33.21
CA ASN A 427 -5.61 7.03 33.07
C ASN A 427 -4.44 6.66 32.14
N GLY A 428 -3.79 7.64 31.50
CA GLY A 428 -2.67 7.42 30.58
C GLY A 428 -3.03 6.84 29.21
N GLN A 429 -4.30 6.48 28.98
CA GLN A 429 -4.74 5.80 27.77
C GLN A 429 -4.82 6.76 26.56
N ILE A 430 -4.53 6.24 25.36
CA ILE A 430 -4.62 6.98 24.10
C ILE A 430 -5.99 6.75 23.43
N TRP A 431 -6.59 5.60 23.67
CA TRP A 431 -7.85 5.18 23.07
C TRP A 431 -8.93 5.02 24.11
N GLN A 432 -10.17 5.27 23.70
CA GLN A 432 -11.37 4.76 24.35
C GLN A 432 -12.20 4.01 23.33
N SER A 433 -12.92 3.00 23.79
CA SER A 433 -13.86 2.23 23.00
C SER A 433 -15.25 2.24 23.62
N ASN A 434 -16.27 2.05 22.79
CA ASN A 434 -17.65 1.89 23.24
C ASN A 434 -17.99 0.41 23.53
N THR A 435 -19.25 0.15 23.90
CA THR A 435 -19.78 -1.23 23.94
C THR A 435 -19.73 -1.84 22.53
N PRO A 436 -19.21 -3.08 22.39
CA PRO A 436 -19.11 -3.72 21.08
C PRO A 436 -20.46 -4.09 20.49
N GLY A 437 -20.53 -4.04 19.16
CA GLY A 437 -21.49 -4.82 18.38
C GLY A 437 -20.90 -6.17 17.97
N ILE A 438 -21.77 -7.09 17.56
CA ILE A 438 -21.34 -8.35 16.93
C ILE A 438 -21.00 -8.06 15.47
N TYR A 439 -19.80 -8.47 15.02
CA TYR A 439 -19.38 -8.37 13.64
C TYR A 439 -19.54 -9.71 12.90
N TRP A 440 -19.07 -10.79 13.52
CA TRP A 440 -19.13 -12.13 12.96
C TRP A 440 -19.25 -13.18 14.07
N THR A 441 -20.06 -14.22 13.84
CA THR A 441 -20.14 -15.42 14.68
C THR A 441 -20.30 -16.65 13.80
N GLU A 442 -19.99 -17.83 14.32
CA GLU A 442 -20.16 -19.09 13.58
C GLU A 442 -21.62 -19.34 13.15
N PHE A 443 -22.60 -18.87 13.95
CA PHE A 443 -24.02 -18.93 13.62
C PHE A 443 -24.39 -18.07 12.40
N TYR A 444 -23.67 -16.97 12.15
CA TYR A 444 -23.87 -16.11 10.99
C TYR A 444 -23.53 -16.85 9.68
N SER A 445 -22.49 -17.70 9.69
CA SER A 445 -22.03 -18.45 8.52
C SER A 445 -22.98 -19.55 8.08
N GLN A 446 -23.73 -20.17 9.01
CA GLN A 446 -24.64 -21.27 8.67
C GLN A 446 -25.94 -20.77 8.00
N ASN A 447 -26.35 -19.53 8.28
CA ASN A 447 -27.57 -18.95 7.70
C ASN A 447 -27.32 -18.24 6.37
N SER A 448 -26.15 -17.62 6.16
CA SER A 448 -25.82 -16.98 4.86
C SER A 448 -25.56 -18.00 3.74
N LEU A 449 -25.03 -19.18 4.07
CA LEU A 449 -24.88 -20.28 3.10
C LEU A 449 -26.21 -20.96 2.76
N LYS A 450 -27.25 -20.81 3.59
CA LYS A 450 -28.61 -21.30 3.29
C LYS A 450 -29.43 -20.35 2.43
N SER A 451 -29.12 -19.04 2.42
CA SER A 451 -29.85 -18.06 1.60
C SER A 451 -29.34 -17.94 0.16
N GLU A 452 -28.16 -18.47 -0.17
CA GLU A 452 -27.68 -18.57 -1.57
C GLU A 452 -28.11 -19.86 -2.29
N TYR A 453 -28.71 -20.80 -1.57
CA TYR A 453 -29.22 -22.07 -2.12
C TYR A 453 -30.60 -22.42 -1.56
N SER A 454 -31.55 -21.48 -1.63
CA SER A 454 -32.98 -21.78 -1.58
C SER A 454 -33.64 -21.09 -2.77
N PRO A 455 -34.49 -21.81 -3.54
CA PRO A 455 -34.90 -21.45 -4.90
C PRO A 455 -35.62 -20.10 -5.03
#